data_AF-A0A813E1L6-F1
#
_entry.id   AF-A0A813E1L6-F1
#
_cell.length_a   1.000
_cell.length_b   1.000
_cell.length_c   1.000
_cell.angle_alpha   90.00
_cell.angle_beta   90.00
_cell.angle_gamma   90.00
#
_symmetry.space_group_name_H-M   'P 1'
#
loop_
_entity.id
_entity.type
_entity.pdbx_description
1 polymer ?
#
loop_
_entity_poly.entity_id
_entity_poly.type
_entity_poly.pdbx_seq_one_letter_code
_entity_poly.pdbx_strand_id
1 'polypeptide(L)'
;MPLEKRWRHVVAPPSCGEATRDDWKTHPRLQKHLQRFLDSPDPRRVLSRYSAQAQNLNPEKLLRIAVHIGAWVALLPLEQAAASPSGEEEDVSQPSPVKLLAQILRLRGRAKISDWLQGVLHLVALRLQDVRREVQGQAARPWMELRRSMPQAIWRELRTQVPTIPVCGQFQEQQEPADQLSLLKRKPLPEQTEPAGAKAAAAAEFDMLQQSGVASEALLVSDLFQEISKFGNEKVVCQFYRDGAAFSNSNLEERALHVDSLEERLVKALASESWDQVCSLMREAAAALAAPRQKSGLDEAAAPMPEDAQERLQANLQGRLRKLICQGLAYLDLPDAGTASQLEPALSFMKLLIERFKVRGQLEEARAAKQWLRLQGFFTAEANLVSSLPEGSVKRGGRPQTTKGGVYMPNPMIQDNPLVRNTGTYVILTCIKCGLELRSSWVFEHRGKVATLVPGSGHYACRAKYVHADAKISIKLDNPSHLDICPHGSQTQLCVKCGGSQICAHKKHISRCPCCFAERRKARSDTKRERRRPAR
;
A
#
# COMPACT_ATOMS: atom_id res chain seq x y z
N MET A 1 -17.07 16.53 -35.02
CA MET A 1 -15.73 16.62 -34.39
C MET A 1 -15.77 15.95 -33.02
N PRO A 2 -14.79 15.11 -32.63
CA PRO A 2 -14.81 14.45 -31.32
C PRO A 2 -14.70 15.50 -30.20
N LEU A 3 -15.63 15.44 -29.23
CA LEU A 3 -15.66 16.30 -28.03
C LEU A 3 -14.36 16.27 -27.21
N GLU A 4 -13.48 15.29 -27.45
CA GLU A 4 -12.23 15.05 -26.73
C GLU A 4 -11.14 16.08 -26.98
N LYS A 5 -11.08 16.73 -28.15
CA LYS A 5 -10.02 17.74 -28.43
C LYS A 5 -10.30 19.11 -27.80
N ARG A 6 -11.53 19.40 -27.39
CA ARG A 6 -11.93 20.73 -26.88
C ARG A 6 -11.51 21.00 -25.42
N TRP A 7 -11.13 19.96 -24.67
CA TRP A 7 -10.81 20.09 -23.24
C TRP A 7 -9.39 20.58 -22.94
N ARG A 8 -8.46 20.48 -23.90
CA ARG A 8 -7.02 20.69 -23.64
C ARG A 8 -6.54 22.14 -23.69
N HIS A 9 -7.33 23.07 -24.22
CA HIS A 9 -6.88 24.45 -24.46
C HIS A 9 -7.27 25.46 -23.38
N VAL A 10 -8.10 25.08 -22.40
CA VAL A 10 -8.46 25.96 -21.28
C VAL A 10 -7.64 25.55 -20.06
N VAL A 11 -6.67 26.38 -19.70
CA VAL A 11 -5.82 26.22 -18.52
C VAL A 11 -6.72 26.25 -17.30
N ALA A 12 -6.58 25.25 -16.41
CA ALA A 12 -7.26 25.28 -15.12
C ALA A 12 -6.73 26.47 -14.32
N PRO A 13 -7.57 27.24 -13.62
CA PRO A 13 -7.06 28.20 -12.64
C PRO A 13 -6.12 27.48 -11.66
N PRO A 14 -5.12 28.16 -11.09
CA PRO A 14 -4.30 27.58 -10.05
C PRO A 14 -5.20 27.03 -8.93
N SER A 15 -4.86 25.86 -8.42
CA SER A 15 -5.67 25.17 -7.40
C SER A 15 -5.50 25.76 -5.99
N CYS A 16 -4.63 26.77 -5.81
CA CYS A 16 -4.23 27.29 -4.51
C CYS A 16 -4.02 28.82 -4.47
N GLY A 17 -4.42 29.47 -3.35
CA GLY A 17 -4.30 30.91 -3.07
C GLY A 17 -5.63 31.61 -2.77
N GLU A 18 -5.64 32.72 -2.01
CA GLU A 18 -6.90 33.42 -1.63
C GLU A 18 -7.69 33.95 -2.83
N ALA A 19 -6.99 34.46 -3.86
CA ALA A 19 -7.61 34.88 -5.12
C ALA A 19 -8.34 33.73 -5.84
N THR A 20 -7.98 32.47 -5.57
CA THR A 20 -8.47 31.32 -6.33
C THR A 20 -9.89 30.89 -5.95
N ARG A 21 -10.39 31.19 -4.74
CA ARG A 21 -11.75 30.75 -4.33
C ARG A 21 -12.81 31.39 -5.22
N ASP A 22 -12.70 32.69 -5.44
CA ASP A 22 -13.68 33.44 -6.24
C ASP A 22 -13.44 33.25 -7.74
N ASP A 23 -12.19 33.05 -8.16
CA ASP A 23 -11.86 32.67 -9.54
C ASP A 23 -12.53 31.35 -9.93
N TRP A 24 -12.46 30.33 -9.07
CA TRP A 24 -13.10 29.04 -9.34
C TRP A 24 -14.63 29.12 -9.29
N LYS A 25 -15.20 29.89 -8.34
CA LYS A 25 -16.65 30.10 -8.27
C LYS A 25 -17.19 30.82 -9.50
N THR A 26 -16.51 31.87 -9.96
CA THR A 26 -16.93 32.68 -11.10
C THR A 26 -16.47 32.10 -12.44
N HIS A 27 -15.69 31.01 -12.42
CA HIS A 27 -15.12 30.44 -13.62
C HIS A 27 -16.22 30.12 -14.68
N PRO A 28 -16.18 30.73 -15.88
CA PRO A 28 -17.28 30.65 -16.86
C PRO A 28 -17.65 29.22 -17.24
N ARG A 29 -16.68 28.31 -17.23
CA ARG A 29 -16.90 26.89 -17.51
C ARG A 29 -17.70 26.17 -16.44
N LEU A 30 -17.41 26.41 -15.15
CA LEU A 30 -18.14 25.77 -14.05
C LEU A 30 -19.57 26.33 -13.99
N GLN A 31 -19.69 27.65 -14.15
CA GLN A 31 -20.98 28.34 -14.27
C GLN A 31 -21.81 27.79 -15.43
N LYS A 32 -21.21 27.56 -16.61
CA LYS A 32 -21.90 26.92 -17.73
C LYS A 32 -22.36 25.49 -17.44
N HIS A 33 -21.60 24.72 -16.67
CA HIS A 33 -22.01 23.36 -16.27
C HIS A 33 -23.14 23.38 -15.24
N LEU A 34 -23.12 24.34 -14.31
CA LEU A 34 -24.19 24.58 -13.36
C LEU A 34 -25.46 25.05 -14.07
N GLN A 35 -25.37 26.06 -14.93
CA GLN A 35 -26.51 26.60 -15.65
C GLN A 35 -27.18 25.54 -16.53
N ARG A 36 -26.40 24.71 -17.25
CA ARG A 36 -26.95 23.58 -18.00
C ARG A 36 -27.65 22.53 -17.15
N PHE A 37 -27.25 22.39 -15.89
CA PHE A 37 -27.92 21.49 -14.96
C PHE A 37 -29.23 22.10 -14.46
N LEU A 38 -29.24 23.39 -14.13
CA LEU A 38 -30.42 24.15 -13.73
C LEU A 38 -31.45 24.31 -14.86
N ASP A 39 -31.00 24.53 -16.09
CA ASP A 39 -31.83 24.65 -17.30
C ASP A 39 -32.38 23.29 -17.77
N SER A 40 -31.90 22.17 -17.20
CA SER A 40 -32.41 20.86 -17.57
C SER A 40 -33.88 20.77 -17.15
N PRO A 41 -34.80 20.41 -18.05
CA PRO A 41 -36.22 20.25 -17.69
C PRO A 41 -36.42 19.18 -16.62
N ASP A 42 -35.48 18.23 -16.53
CA ASP A 42 -35.44 17.21 -15.50
C ASP A 42 -33.98 17.02 -15.02
N PRO A 43 -33.54 17.72 -13.97
CA PRO A 43 -32.22 17.53 -13.36
C PRO A 43 -32.03 16.11 -12.78
N ARG A 44 -33.12 15.41 -12.44
CA ARG A 44 -33.09 14.06 -11.88
C ARG A 44 -32.60 13.07 -12.94
N ARG A 45 -33.17 13.13 -14.14
CA ARG A 45 -32.72 12.31 -15.27
C ARG A 45 -31.25 12.54 -15.61
N VAL A 46 -30.74 13.75 -15.41
CA VAL A 46 -29.32 14.05 -15.56
C VAL A 46 -28.48 13.29 -14.52
N LEU A 47 -28.86 13.35 -13.24
CA LEU A 47 -28.18 12.64 -12.15
C LEU A 47 -28.24 11.12 -12.34
N SER A 48 -29.42 10.56 -12.64
CA SER A 48 -29.59 9.13 -12.90
C SER A 48 -28.74 8.65 -14.07
N ARG A 49 -28.64 9.45 -15.15
CA ARG A 49 -27.74 9.15 -16.28
C ARG A 49 -26.27 9.12 -15.85
N TYR A 50 -25.83 10.08 -15.05
CA TYR A 50 -24.45 10.10 -14.56
C TYR A 50 -24.16 8.95 -13.58
N SER A 51 -25.12 8.58 -12.73
CA SER A 51 -25.01 7.43 -11.83
C SER A 51 -24.88 6.11 -12.59
N ALA A 52 -25.77 5.86 -13.57
CA ALA A 52 -25.72 4.67 -14.41
C ALA A 52 -24.40 4.59 -15.22
N GLN A 53 -23.92 5.73 -15.72
CA GLN A 53 -22.64 5.80 -16.41
C GLN A 53 -21.46 5.50 -15.47
N ALA A 54 -21.45 6.02 -14.25
CA ALA A 54 -20.30 5.90 -13.34
C ALA A 54 -19.88 4.45 -13.06
N GLN A 55 -20.81 3.49 -13.09
CA GLN A 55 -20.55 2.09 -12.77
C GLN A 55 -19.66 1.36 -13.81
N ASN A 56 -19.64 1.81 -15.07
CA ASN A 56 -19.01 1.07 -16.18
C ASN A 56 -17.97 1.91 -16.96
N LEU A 57 -17.58 3.06 -16.43
CA LEU A 57 -16.69 3.98 -17.14
C LEU A 57 -15.21 3.74 -16.83
N ASN A 58 -14.38 4.01 -17.83
CA ASN A 58 -12.95 4.10 -17.61
C ASN A 58 -12.61 5.27 -16.64
N PRO A 59 -11.44 5.21 -15.96
CA PRO A 59 -11.07 6.21 -14.97
C PRO A 59 -11.11 7.65 -15.49
N GLU A 60 -10.72 7.90 -16.74
CA GLU A 60 -10.69 9.24 -17.32
C GLU A 60 -12.10 9.85 -17.46
N LYS A 61 -13.07 9.07 -17.96
CA LYS A 61 -14.46 9.53 -18.08
C LYS A 61 -15.09 9.73 -16.70
N LEU A 62 -14.77 8.87 -15.74
CA LEU A 62 -15.23 8.99 -14.36
C LEU A 62 -14.73 10.30 -13.71
N LEU A 63 -13.45 10.66 -13.90
CA LEU A 63 -12.89 11.93 -13.43
C LEU A 63 -13.59 13.14 -14.06
N ARG A 64 -13.95 13.08 -15.35
CA ARG A 64 -14.70 14.16 -16.01
C ARG A 64 -16.10 14.34 -15.40
N ILE A 65 -16.79 13.24 -15.11
CA ILE A 65 -18.09 13.28 -14.44
C ILE A 65 -17.95 13.88 -13.04
N ALA A 66 -16.90 13.48 -12.28
CA ALA A 66 -16.62 14.01 -10.96
C ALA A 66 -16.43 15.54 -10.98
N VAL A 67 -15.79 16.10 -12.03
CA VAL A 67 -15.65 17.56 -12.21
C VAL A 67 -17.02 18.23 -12.37
N HIS A 68 -17.91 17.68 -13.20
CA HIS A 68 -19.24 18.27 -13.42
C HIS A 68 -20.06 18.27 -12.13
N ILE A 69 -20.11 17.12 -11.44
CA ILE A 69 -20.93 16.98 -10.23
C ILE A 69 -20.31 17.74 -9.07
N GLY A 70 -18.98 17.73 -8.95
CA GLY A 70 -18.25 18.55 -7.99
C GLY A 70 -18.55 20.03 -8.16
N ALA A 71 -18.67 20.52 -9.39
CA ALA A 71 -19.06 21.91 -9.65
C ALA A 71 -20.48 22.21 -9.16
N TRP A 72 -21.44 21.29 -9.37
CA TRP A 72 -22.79 21.44 -8.87
C TRP A 72 -22.83 21.45 -7.34
N VAL A 73 -22.14 20.51 -6.69
CA VAL A 73 -22.06 20.43 -5.22
C VAL A 73 -21.41 21.68 -4.62
N ALA A 74 -20.40 22.23 -5.29
CA ALA A 74 -19.71 23.43 -4.85
C ALA A 74 -20.56 24.71 -4.98
N LEU A 75 -21.41 24.80 -6.02
CA LEU A 75 -22.05 26.06 -6.42
C LEU A 75 -23.56 26.12 -6.17
N LEU A 76 -24.25 24.99 -6.03
CA LEU A 76 -25.68 24.97 -5.69
C LEU A 76 -25.92 25.46 -4.24
N PRO A 77 -27.13 26.00 -3.95
CA PRO A 77 -27.61 26.15 -2.59
C PRO A 77 -27.52 24.83 -1.81
N LEU A 78 -27.21 24.90 -0.50
CA LEU A 78 -26.94 23.69 0.31
C LEU A 78 -28.09 22.70 0.29
N GLU A 79 -29.31 23.20 0.38
CA GLU A 79 -30.54 22.41 0.33
C GLU A 79 -30.68 21.69 -1.01
N GLN A 80 -30.48 22.40 -2.13
CA GLN A 80 -30.60 21.81 -3.47
C GLN A 80 -29.50 20.79 -3.78
N ALA A 81 -28.29 20.98 -3.24
CA ALA A 81 -27.20 20.02 -3.41
C ALA A 81 -27.44 18.71 -2.63
N ALA A 82 -28.09 18.81 -1.46
CA ALA A 82 -28.35 17.69 -0.56
C ALA A 82 -29.68 16.99 -0.85
N ALA A 83 -30.69 17.74 -1.29
CA ALA A 83 -32.06 17.27 -1.47
C ALA A 83 -32.12 16.14 -2.50
N SER A 84 -32.76 15.04 -2.09
CA SER A 84 -33.41 14.16 -3.04
C SER A 84 -34.63 14.92 -3.58
N PRO A 85 -34.81 15.01 -4.89
CA PRO A 85 -35.71 16.00 -5.48
C PRO A 85 -37.21 15.74 -5.25
N SER A 86 -37.61 14.64 -4.58
CA SER A 86 -38.96 14.38 -4.11
C SER A 86 -39.05 14.64 -2.60
N GLY A 87 -39.82 15.65 -2.18
CA GLY A 87 -40.20 15.86 -0.78
C GLY A 87 -41.24 14.87 -0.26
N GLU A 88 -41.47 13.77 -0.99
CA GLU A 88 -42.41 12.70 -0.68
C GLU A 88 -41.64 11.38 -0.57
N GLU A 89 -42.11 10.52 0.35
CA GLU A 89 -41.44 9.36 0.92
C GLU A 89 -40.57 8.54 -0.05
N GLU A 90 -39.28 8.46 0.31
CA GLU A 90 -38.24 7.49 -0.09
C GLU A 90 -38.44 6.67 -1.38
N ASP A 91 -38.42 7.32 -2.55
CA ASP A 91 -37.83 6.64 -3.72
C ASP A 91 -36.31 6.57 -3.54
N VAL A 92 -35.85 5.53 -2.84
CA VAL A 92 -34.45 5.24 -2.48
C VAL A 92 -33.51 5.25 -3.71
N SER A 93 -34.07 5.18 -4.92
CA SER A 93 -33.31 4.99 -6.15
C SER A 93 -32.61 6.25 -6.70
N GLN A 94 -32.96 7.47 -6.25
CA GLN A 94 -32.44 8.70 -6.88
C GLN A 94 -31.37 9.42 -6.04
N PRO A 95 -30.10 9.49 -6.51
CA PRO A 95 -29.02 10.12 -5.78
C PRO A 95 -29.04 11.65 -5.95
N SER A 96 -28.93 12.40 -4.85
CA SER A 96 -28.64 13.83 -4.88
C SER A 96 -27.22 14.09 -5.40
N PRO A 97 -26.89 15.32 -5.88
CA PRO A 97 -25.54 15.66 -6.34
C PRO A 97 -24.44 15.29 -5.33
N VAL A 98 -24.69 15.53 -4.04
CA VAL A 98 -23.76 15.20 -2.95
C VAL A 98 -23.54 13.69 -2.82
N LYS A 99 -24.63 12.90 -2.79
CA LYS A 99 -24.54 11.42 -2.73
C LYS A 99 -23.81 10.86 -3.95
N LEU A 100 -24.13 11.38 -5.13
CA LEU A 100 -23.53 10.91 -6.38
C LEU A 100 -22.04 11.24 -6.45
N LEU A 101 -21.62 12.44 -6.00
CA LEU A 101 -20.20 12.78 -5.93
C LEU A 101 -19.45 11.86 -4.95
N ALA A 102 -20.03 11.58 -3.78
CA ALA A 102 -19.45 10.67 -2.80
C ALA A 102 -19.28 9.25 -3.38
N GLN A 103 -20.30 8.76 -4.09
CA GLN A 103 -20.25 7.48 -4.81
C GLN A 103 -19.12 7.47 -5.86
N ILE A 104 -19.03 8.50 -6.69
CA ILE A 104 -18.01 8.58 -7.76
C ILE A 104 -16.60 8.68 -7.20
N LEU A 105 -16.39 9.42 -6.11
CA LEU A 105 -15.09 9.52 -5.46
C LEU A 105 -14.64 8.18 -4.86
N ARG A 106 -15.58 7.37 -4.36
CA ARG A 106 -15.28 5.98 -3.95
C ARG A 106 -14.91 5.09 -5.14
N LEU A 107 -15.70 5.14 -6.22
CA LEU A 107 -15.44 4.38 -7.44
C LEU A 107 -14.12 4.76 -8.13
N ARG A 108 -13.67 6.00 -7.99
CA ARG A 108 -12.40 6.49 -8.57
C ARG A 108 -11.18 5.72 -8.05
N GLY A 109 -11.22 5.22 -6.81
CA GLY A 109 -10.04 4.64 -6.16
C GLY A 109 -8.91 5.66 -6.07
N ARG A 110 -7.70 5.29 -6.49
CA ARG A 110 -6.48 6.11 -6.39
C ARG A 110 -6.02 6.75 -7.71
N ALA A 111 -6.88 6.77 -8.73
CA ALA A 111 -6.55 7.41 -10.00
C ALA A 111 -6.08 8.87 -9.82
N LYS A 112 -5.03 9.25 -10.55
CA LYS A 112 -4.43 10.59 -10.48
C LYS A 112 -5.51 11.65 -10.72
N ILE A 113 -5.66 12.56 -9.75
CA ILE A 113 -6.60 13.67 -9.82
C ILE A 113 -6.07 14.67 -10.85
N SER A 114 -6.89 15.04 -11.83
CA SER A 114 -6.57 16.13 -12.76
C SER A 114 -6.65 17.48 -12.05
N ASP A 115 -5.88 18.47 -12.49
CA ASP A 115 -5.89 19.83 -11.93
C ASP A 115 -7.31 20.45 -11.84
N TRP A 116 -8.15 20.19 -12.85
CA TRP A 116 -9.58 20.58 -12.83
C TRP A 116 -10.37 19.98 -11.68
N LEU A 117 -10.24 18.66 -11.48
CA LEU A 117 -10.90 17.99 -10.38
C LEU A 117 -10.31 18.42 -9.04
N GLN A 118 -9.00 18.64 -8.96
CA GLN A 118 -8.36 19.14 -7.76
C GLN A 118 -8.95 20.50 -7.35
N GLY A 119 -9.01 21.49 -8.25
CA GLY A 119 -9.61 22.79 -7.95
C GLY A 119 -11.08 22.72 -7.54
N VAL A 120 -11.89 21.92 -8.24
CA VAL A 120 -13.29 21.69 -7.87
C VAL A 120 -13.42 21.03 -6.49
N LEU A 121 -12.59 20.04 -6.18
CA LEU A 121 -12.61 19.38 -4.86
C LEU A 121 -12.15 20.32 -3.74
N HIS A 122 -11.28 21.31 -4.02
CA HIS A 122 -10.96 22.36 -3.05
C HIS A 122 -12.19 23.22 -2.73
N LEU A 123 -12.98 23.60 -3.75
CA LEU A 123 -14.24 24.31 -3.52
C LEU A 123 -15.24 23.48 -2.70
N VAL A 124 -15.38 22.19 -3.01
CA VAL A 124 -16.23 21.27 -2.26
C VAL A 124 -15.74 21.14 -0.81
N ALA A 125 -14.44 21.04 -0.58
CA ALA A 125 -13.86 20.96 0.75
C ALA A 125 -14.10 22.22 1.60
N LEU A 126 -14.03 23.41 0.98
CA LEU A 126 -14.42 24.67 1.62
C LEU A 126 -15.92 24.68 1.94
N ARG A 127 -16.77 24.26 0.99
CA ARG A 127 -18.23 24.16 1.19
C ARG A 127 -18.60 23.22 2.34
N LEU A 128 -17.90 22.09 2.48
CA LEU A 128 -18.08 21.14 3.59
C LEU A 128 -17.76 21.73 4.98
N GLN A 129 -17.02 22.84 5.05
CA GLN A 129 -16.80 23.56 6.30
C GLN A 129 -17.98 24.46 6.64
N ASP A 130 -18.56 25.11 5.65
CA ASP A 130 -19.75 25.96 5.80
C ASP A 130 -20.95 25.09 6.23
N VAL A 131 -21.15 23.93 5.58
CA VAL A 131 -22.20 22.95 5.92
C VAL A 131 -22.21 22.55 7.38
N ARG A 132 -21.02 22.44 8.00
CA ARG A 132 -20.89 22.06 9.42
C ARG A 132 -21.62 23.04 10.35
N ARG A 133 -21.75 24.30 9.94
CA ARG A 133 -22.39 25.35 10.75
C ARG A 133 -23.89 25.43 10.50
N GLU A 134 -24.34 25.11 9.29
CA GLU A 134 -25.69 25.47 8.82
C GLU A 134 -26.64 24.28 8.72
N VAL A 135 -26.16 23.05 8.49
CA VAL A 135 -27.04 21.90 8.19
C VAL A 135 -27.14 20.97 9.39
N GLN A 136 -28.35 20.87 9.96
CA GLN A 136 -28.73 19.89 10.99
C GLN A 136 -29.73 18.86 10.42
N GLY A 137 -29.92 17.75 11.12
CA GLY A 137 -30.93 16.74 10.77
C GLY A 137 -30.57 15.83 9.57
N GLN A 138 -31.59 15.29 8.91
CA GLN A 138 -31.45 14.25 7.87
C GLN A 138 -30.61 14.70 6.66
N ALA A 139 -30.60 16.00 6.36
CA ALA A 139 -29.80 16.59 5.28
C ALA A 139 -28.28 16.55 5.56
N ALA A 140 -27.84 16.36 6.81
CA ALA A 140 -26.41 16.31 7.16
C ALA A 140 -25.74 15.00 6.72
N ARG A 141 -26.49 13.89 6.65
CA ARG A 141 -25.94 12.55 6.38
C ARG A 141 -25.23 12.45 5.02
N PRO A 142 -25.82 12.91 3.89
CA PRO A 142 -25.13 12.93 2.59
C PRO A 142 -23.81 13.71 2.61
N TRP A 143 -23.77 14.85 3.30
CA TRP A 143 -22.56 15.67 3.38
C TRP A 143 -21.45 14.99 4.19
N MET A 144 -21.80 14.29 5.26
CA MET A 144 -20.84 13.49 6.03
C MET A 144 -20.28 12.33 5.22
N GLU A 145 -21.11 11.67 4.40
CA GLU A 145 -20.65 10.61 3.49
C GLU A 145 -19.70 11.17 2.42
N LEU A 146 -20.03 12.32 1.84
CA LEU A 146 -19.14 13.01 0.91
C LEU A 146 -17.81 13.38 1.57
N ARG A 147 -17.84 13.94 2.79
CA ARG A 147 -16.64 14.29 3.56
C ARG A 147 -15.73 13.08 3.77
N ARG A 148 -16.28 11.91 4.12
CA ARG A 148 -15.52 10.65 4.28
C ARG A 148 -14.91 10.17 2.95
N SER A 149 -15.59 10.44 1.83
CA SER A 149 -15.14 10.05 0.48
C SER A 149 -14.10 11.01 -0.11
N MET A 150 -13.83 12.15 0.51
CA MET A 150 -12.88 13.15 0.01
C MET A 150 -11.42 12.71 0.16
N PRO A 151 -10.56 12.92 -0.85
CA PRO A 151 -9.16 12.53 -0.77
C PRO A 151 -8.39 13.31 0.31
N GLN A 152 -7.64 12.62 1.16
CA GLN A 152 -6.85 13.25 2.23
C GLN A 152 -5.78 14.22 1.72
N ALA A 153 -5.31 14.06 0.48
CA ALA A 153 -4.39 15.02 -0.15
C ALA A 153 -5.03 16.42 -0.28
N ILE A 154 -6.31 16.49 -0.67
CA ILE A 154 -7.05 17.76 -0.78
C ILE A 154 -7.18 18.41 0.61
N TRP A 155 -7.51 17.64 1.64
CA TRP A 155 -7.59 18.17 3.00
C TRP A 155 -6.24 18.66 3.53
N ARG A 156 -5.14 17.95 3.25
CA ARG A 156 -3.79 18.38 3.66
C ARG A 156 -3.38 19.67 2.96
N GLU A 157 -3.56 19.75 1.65
CA GLU A 157 -3.25 20.95 0.86
C GLU A 157 -4.09 22.15 1.32
N LEU A 158 -5.39 21.95 1.56
CA LEU A 158 -6.26 23.00 2.06
C LEU A 158 -5.84 23.48 3.46
N ARG A 159 -5.44 22.58 4.36
CA ARG A 159 -4.90 22.97 5.69
C ARG A 159 -3.62 23.77 5.61
N THR A 160 -2.74 23.47 4.64
CA THR A 160 -1.53 24.29 4.45
C THR A 160 -1.83 25.72 4.03
N GLN A 161 -2.99 25.95 3.40
CA GLN A 161 -3.41 27.28 2.94
C GLN A 161 -4.31 27.99 3.96
N VAL A 162 -5.15 27.25 4.68
CA VAL A 162 -6.11 27.76 5.65
C VAL A 162 -5.93 26.99 6.97
N PRO A 163 -5.04 27.46 7.86
CA PRO A 163 -4.69 26.74 9.09
C PRO A 163 -5.87 26.55 10.07
N THR A 164 -6.94 27.33 9.92
CA THR A 164 -8.15 27.25 10.78
C THR A 164 -8.98 25.99 10.53
N ILE A 165 -8.60 25.14 9.58
CA ILE A 165 -9.33 23.91 9.24
C ILE A 165 -8.96 22.80 10.24
N PRO A 166 -9.92 22.29 11.04
CA PRO A 166 -9.65 21.27 12.05
C PRO A 166 -9.20 19.93 11.44
N VAL A 167 -8.37 19.20 12.20
CA VAL A 167 -7.83 17.89 11.80
C VAL A 167 -8.96 16.85 11.75
N CYS A 168 -8.96 16.04 10.68
CA CYS A 168 -9.91 14.94 10.52
C CYS A 168 -9.64 13.89 11.61
N GLY A 169 -10.50 13.80 12.62
CA GLY A 169 -10.37 12.82 13.73
C GLY A 169 -10.76 13.35 15.11
N GLN A 170 -10.80 14.67 15.33
CA GLN A 170 -11.21 15.26 16.62
C GLN A 170 -12.73 15.51 16.74
N PHE A 171 -13.54 14.77 16.00
CA PHE A 171 -14.99 14.98 15.99
C PHE A 171 -15.65 14.00 16.95
N GLN A 172 -16.00 14.49 18.14
CA GLN A 172 -17.07 13.86 18.92
C GLN A 172 -18.38 14.16 18.18
N GLU A 173 -18.97 13.11 17.61
CA GLU A 173 -20.39 13.10 17.26
C GLU A 173 -21.13 13.45 18.55
N GLN A 174 -21.69 14.65 18.65
CA GLN A 174 -22.55 15.01 19.77
C GLN A 174 -23.72 14.02 19.70
N GLN A 175 -23.67 12.99 20.54
CA GLN A 175 -24.77 12.07 20.73
C GLN A 175 -25.97 12.92 21.16
N GLU A 176 -27.04 12.90 20.36
CA GLU A 176 -28.32 13.36 20.86
C GLU A 176 -28.66 12.57 22.12
N PRO A 177 -29.15 13.23 23.20
CA PRO A 177 -29.47 12.54 24.44
C PRO A 177 -30.55 11.49 24.17
N ALA A 178 -30.28 10.25 24.59
CA ALA A 178 -31.08 9.07 24.35
C ALA A 178 -32.49 9.06 25.00
N ASP A 179 -32.94 10.18 25.56
CA ASP A 179 -34.11 10.25 26.45
C ASP A 179 -35.46 10.54 25.76
N GLN A 180 -35.55 10.52 24.43
CA GLN A 180 -36.84 10.75 23.73
C GLN A 180 -37.37 9.57 22.90
N LEU A 181 -36.72 8.40 22.89
CA LEU A 181 -37.16 7.25 22.08
C LEU A 181 -37.58 5.99 22.85
N SER A 182 -38.00 6.14 24.11
CA SER A 182 -38.39 5.02 25.00
C SER A 182 -39.91 4.84 25.18
N LEU A 183 -40.72 5.12 24.14
CA LEU A 183 -42.18 4.97 24.20
C LEU A 183 -42.83 4.31 22.97
N LEU A 184 -42.23 3.25 22.41
CA LEU A 184 -42.95 2.30 21.55
C LEU A 184 -42.50 0.85 21.83
N LYS A 185 -43.17 0.19 22.77
CA LYS A 185 -43.05 -1.26 23.01
C LYS A 185 -43.67 -2.03 21.83
N ARG A 186 -42.91 -2.90 21.16
CA ARG A 186 -43.43 -3.95 20.27
C ARG A 186 -43.49 -5.31 21.00
N LYS A 187 -44.60 -6.02 20.78
CA LYS A 187 -44.92 -7.39 21.23
C LYS A 187 -43.91 -8.42 20.67
N PRO A 188 -43.62 -9.52 21.39
CA PRO A 188 -42.82 -10.62 20.87
C PRO A 188 -43.66 -11.56 19.99
N LEU A 189 -43.05 -12.07 18.90
CA LEU A 189 -43.52 -13.22 18.12
C LEU A 189 -42.52 -14.39 18.27
N PRO A 190 -42.94 -15.63 17.96
CA PRO A 190 -42.41 -16.83 18.58
C PRO A 190 -41.21 -17.45 17.84
N GLU A 191 -40.52 -18.24 18.64
CA GLU A 191 -39.32 -19.04 18.41
C GLU A 191 -39.56 -20.14 17.36
N GLN A 192 -38.66 -20.23 16.37
CA GLN A 192 -38.58 -21.36 15.44
C GLN A 192 -37.25 -22.09 15.63
N THR A 193 -37.35 -23.41 15.74
CA THR A 193 -36.27 -24.39 15.92
C THR A 193 -35.60 -24.77 14.60
N GLU A 194 -34.27 -24.77 14.58
CA GLU A 194 -33.41 -25.26 13.47
C GLU A 194 -32.72 -26.60 13.86
N PRO A 195 -32.35 -27.47 12.90
CA PRO A 195 -32.06 -28.89 13.15
C PRO A 195 -30.58 -29.20 13.47
N ALA A 196 -30.39 -30.17 14.38
CA ALA A 196 -29.14 -30.54 15.05
C ALA A 196 -28.11 -31.38 14.24
N GLY A 197 -28.15 -31.36 12.91
CA GLY A 197 -27.37 -32.31 12.09
C GLY A 197 -25.90 -31.92 11.82
N ALA A 198 -25.58 -30.63 11.72
CA ALA A 198 -24.27 -30.18 11.25
C ALA A 198 -23.19 -30.05 12.35
N LYS A 199 -23.59 -29.93 13.62
CA LYS A 199 -22.65 -29.78 14.75
C LYS A 199 -21.98 -31.10 15.17
N ALA A 200 -22.60 -32.25 14.92
CA ALA A 200 -22.07 -33.54 15.35
C ALA A 200 -20.89 -34.05 14.48
N ALA A 201 -20.87 -33.71 13.19
CA ALA A 201 -19.79 -34.12 12.28
C ALA A 201 -18.47 -33.37 12.57
N ALA A 202 -18.55 -32.09 12.93
CA ALA A 202 -17.37 -31.28 13.30
C ALA A 202 -16.79 -31.67 14.67
N ALA A 203 -17.61 -32.21 15.58
CA ALA A 203 -17.15 -32.68 16.88
C ALA A 203 -16.41 -34.03 16.80
N ALA A 204 -16.83 -34.93 15.89
CA ALA A 204 -16.21 -36.25 15.75
C ALA A 204 -14.82 -36.22 15.08
N GLU A 205 -14.58 -35.27 14.17
CA GLU A 205 -13.26 -35.05 13.54
C GLU A 205 -12.24 -34.43 14.52
N PHE A 206 -12.74 -33.76 15.57
CA PHE A 206 -11.95 -33.09 16.60
C PHE A 206 -11.43 -34.04 17.69
N ASP A 207 -12.19 -35.06 18.08
CA ASP A 207 -11.78 -36.04 19.10
C ASP A 207 -10.61 -36.94 18.62
N MET A 208 -10.44 -37.11 17.31
CA MET A 208 -9.35 -37.91 16.75
C MET A 208 -7.98 -37.22 16.83
N LEU A 209 -7.94 -35.88 16.99
CA LEU A 209 -6.71 -35.08 17.08
C LEU A 209 -6.16 -34.95 18.51
N GLN A 210 -6.95 -35.28 19.54
CA GLN A 210 -6.53 -35.16 20.94
C GLN A 210 -5.55 -36.24 21.43
N GLN A 211 -5.36 -37.34 20.68
CA GLN A 211 -4.59 -38.51 21.16
C GLN A 211 -3.08 -38.43 20.93
N SER A 212 -2.56 -37.40 20.24
CA SER A 212 -1.12 -37.15 20.10
C SER A 212 -0.71 -35.99 21.01
N GLY A 213 0.27 -36.17 21.91
CA GLY A 213 0.66 -35.24 23.00
C GLY A 213 1.17 -33.84 22.64
N VAL A 214 0.51 -33.12 21.72
CA VAL A 214 0.71 -31.71 21.33
C VAL A 214 -0.33 -30.78 22.02
N ALA A 215 -0.99 -31.28 23.08
CA ALA A 215 -2.22 -30.72 23.64
C ALA A 215 -2.12 -29.26 24.10
N SER A 216 -0.94 -28.77 24.50
CA SER A 216 -0.77 -27.40 25.01
C SER A 216 -0.93 -26.33 23.92
N GLU A 217 -0.40 -26.54 22.70
CA GLU A 217 -0.58 -25.59 21.59
C GLU A 217 -1.96 -25.74 20.93
N ALA A 218 -2.50 -26.94 20.84
CA ALA A 218 -3.81 -27.18 20.24
C ALA A 218 -4.97 -26.58 21.05
N LEU A 219 -4.93 -26.69 22.39
CA LEU A 219 -5.90 -26.02 23.28
C LEU A 219 -5.83 -24.50 23.13
N LEU A 220 -4.62 -23.95 22.97
CA LEU A 220 -4.43 -22.51 22.76
C LEU A 220 -5.05 -22.02 21.46
N VAL A 221 -5.05 -22.80 20.38
CA VAL A 221 -5.65 -22.42 19.09
C VAL A 221 -7.19 -22.42 19.16
N SER A 222 -7.78 -23.37 19.89
CA SER A 222 -9.24 -23.45 20.09
C SER A 222 -9.78 -22.27 20.93
N ASP A 223 -9.06 -21.86 21.98
CA ASP A 223 -9.47 -20.70 22.77
C ASP A 223 -9.34 -19.40 21.97
N LEU A 224 -8.27 -19.29 21.15
CA LEU A 224 -8.10 -18.16 20.24
C LEU A 224 -9.25 -18.10 19.22
N PHE A 225 -9.74 -19.28 18.79
CA PHE A 225 -10.85 -19.41 17.86
C PHE A 225 -12.16 -18.85 18.43
N GLN A 226 -12.50 -19.20 19.66
CA GLN A 226 -13.71 -18.69 20.31
C GLN A 226 -13.64 -17.19 20.56
N GLU A 227 -12.46 -16.63 20.82
CA GLU A 227 -12.31 -15.19 21.02
C GLU A 227 -12.43 -14.41 19.71
N ILE A 228 -11.75 -14.82 18.65
CA ILE A 228 -11.81 -14.11 17.36
C ILE A 228 -13.19 -14.22 16.72
N SER A 229 -13.91 -15.34 16.92
CA SER A 229 -15.28 -15.52 16.38
C SER A 229 -16.31 -14.56 16.97
N LYS A 230 -15.99 -13.88 18.09
CA LYS A 230 -16.83 -12.80 18.64
C LYS A 230 -16.76 -11.53 17.81
N PHE A 231 -15.84 -11.45 16.85
CA PHE A 231 -15.55 -10.25 16.11
C PHE A 231 -15.63 -10.49 14.60
N GLY A 232 -16.28 -9.56 13.90
CA GLY A 232 -16.29 -9.52 12.44
C GLY A 232 -17.34 -10.38 11.73
N ASN A 233 -17.18 -10.47 10.42
CA ASN A 233 -18.07 -11.23 9.54
C ASN A 233 -17.67 -12.71 9.54
N GLU A 234 -18.61 -13.60 9.87
CA GLU A 234 -18.42 -15.04 9.97
C GLU A 234 -17.67 -15.64 8.77
N LYS A 235 -17.97 -15.19 7.54
CA LYS A 235 -17.28 -15.66 6.33
C LYS A 235 -15.79 -15.31 6.31
N VAL A 236 -15.44 -14.11 6.78
CA VAL A 236 -14.05 -13.63 6.80
C VAL A 236 -13.26 -14.40 7.87
N VAL A 237 -13.90 -14.65 9.01
CA VAL A 237 -13.35 -15.43 10.11
C VAL A 237 -13.10 -16.89 9.67
N CYS A 238 -14.09 -17.55 9.05
CA CYS A 238 -13.91 -18.90 8.51
C CYS A 238 -12.80 -19.00 7.46
N GLN A 239 -12.68 -17.99 6.57
CA GLN A 239 -11.59 -17.96 5.60
C GLN A 239 -10.22 -17.86 6.27
N PHE A 240 -10.08 -16.97 7.25
CA PHE A 240 -8.84 -16.77 7.99
C PHE A 240 -8.33 -18.07 8.62
N TYR A 241 -9.22 -18.87 9.21
CA TYR A 241 -8.81 -20.16 9.78
C TYR A 241 -8.45 -21.21 8.74
N ARG A 242 -9.19 -21.28 7.62
CA ARG A 242 -8.84 -22.19 6.53
C ARG A 242 -7.44 -21.90 6.00
N ASP A 243 -7.09 -20.62 5.87
CA ASP A 243 -5.75 -20.21 5.42
C ASP A 243 -4.67 -20.65 6.43
N GLY A 244 -4.91 -20.45 7.73
CA GLY A 244 -3.99 -20.85 8.80
C GLY A 244 -3.81 -22.37 8.93
N ALA A 245 -4.91 -23.13 8.82
CA ALA A 245 -4.89 -24.59 8.82
C ALA A 245 -4.17 -25.15 7.59
N ALA A 246 -4.45 -24.60 6.39
CA ALA A 246 -3.76 -24.99 5.17
C ALA A 246 -2.25 -24.75 5.26
N PHE A 247 -1.83 -23.59 5.79
CA PHE A 247 -0.41 -23.30 6.01
C PHE A 247 0.22 -24.25 7.04
N SER A 248 -0.47 -24.50 8.16
CA SER A 248 0.04 -25.36 9.24
C SER A 248 0.13 -26.83 8.84
N ASN A 249 -0.76 -27.31 7.97
CA ASN A 249 -0.75 -28.70 7.51
C ASN A 249 0.22 -28.93 6.34
N SER A 250 0.70 -27.87 5.69
CA SER A 250 1.67 -27.98 4.59
C SER A 250 3.10 -28.25 5.08
N ASN A 251 3.89 -28.95 4.27
CA ASN A 251 5.29 -29.21 4.58
C ASN A 251 6.16 -27.94 4.41
N LEU A 252 7.42 -27.99 4.84
CA LEU A 252 8.28 -26.80 4.90
C LEU A 252 8.58 -26.18 3.52
N GLU A 253 8.66 -27.00 2.46
CA GLU A 253 8.87 -26.53 1.09
C GLU A 253 7.61 -25.84 0.55
N GLU A 254 6.44 -26.43 0.78
CA GLU A 254 5.15 -25.83 0.44
C GLU A 254 4.92 -24.50 1.17
N ARG A 255 5.26 -24.42 2.47
CA ARG A 255 5.21 -23.17 3.24
C ARG A 255 6.12 -22.10 2.63
N ALA A 256 7.33 -22.48 2.19
CA ALA A 256 8.26 -21.55 1.55
C ALA A 256 7.69 -21.01 0.23
N LEU A 257 7.15 -21.88 -0.63
CA LEU A 257 6.49 -21.50 -1.87
C LEU A 257 5.24 -20.64 -1.62
N HIS A 258 4.49 -20.91 -0.55
CA HIS A 258 3.35 -20.11 -0.15
C HIS A 258 3.78 -18.68 0.24
N VAL A 259 4.85 -18.52 1.05
CA VAL A 259 5.39 -17.20 1.41
C VAL A 259 5.94 -16.46 0.18
N ASP A 260 6.63 -17.14 -0.73
CA ASP A 260 7.09 -16.55 -2.00
C ASP A 260 5.91 -16.03 -2.84
N SER A 261 4.83 -16.81 -2.92
CA SER A 261 3.59 -16.44 -3.61
C SER A 261 2.92 -15.23 -2.97
N LEU A 262 2.85 -15.17 -1.64
CA LEU A 262 2.31 -14.02 -0.90
C LEU A 262 3.11 -12.75 -1.19
N GLU A 263 4.45 -12.82 -1.18
CA GLU A 263 5.31 -11.67 -1.48
C GLU A 263 5.09 -11.17 -2.92
N GLU A 264 5.04 -12.06 -3.91
CA GLU A 264 4.79 -11.69 -5.31
C GLU A 264 3.39 -11.06 -5.49
N ARG A 265 2.36 -11.67 -4.87
CA ARG A 265 0.98 -11.17 -4.92
C ARG A 265 0.86 -9.82 -4.23
N LEU A 266 1.56 -9.58 -3.11
CA LEU A 266 1.56 -8.28 -2.43
C LEU A 266 2.18 -7.20 -3.31
N VAL A 267 3.32 -7.48 -3.95
CA VAL A 267 3.94 -6.52 -4.88
C VAL A 267 2.99 -6.16 -6.02
N LYS A 268 2.29 -7.15 -6.60
CA LYS A 268 1.28 -6.92 -7.65
C LYS A 268 0.07 -6.14 -7.13
N ALA A 269 -0.45 -6.48 -5.95
CA ALA A 269 -1.59 -5.81 -5.33
C ALA A 269 -1.27 -4.35 -5.00
N LEU A 270 -0.08 -4.08 -4.46
CA LEU A 270 0.40 -2.71 -4.22
C LEU A 270 0.61 -1.93 -5.52
N ALA A 271 1.18 -2.56 -6.55
CA ALA A 271 1.41 -1.92 -7.85
C ALA A 271 0.11 -1.61 -8.61
N SER A 272 -0.91 -2.47 -8.46
CA SER A 272 -2.25 -2.29 -9.03
C SER A 272 -3.19 -1.50 -8.11
N GLU A 273 -2.72 -1.11 -6.92
CA GLU A 273 -3.49 -0.40 -5.90
C GLU A 273 -4.80 -1.12 -5.53
N SER A 274 -4.79 -2.45 -5.53
CA SER A 274 -5.93 -3.28 -5.13
C SER A 274 -5.95 -3.50 -3.61
N TRP A 275 -6.54 -2.56 -2.87
CA TRP A 275 -6.52 -2.57 -1.40
C TRP A 275 -7.27 -3.74 -0.78
N ASP A 276 -8.38 -4.17 -1.39
CA ASP A 276 -9.09 -5.38 -0.95
C ASP A 276 -8.19 -6.62 -1.07
N GLN A 277 -7.38 -6.69 -2.13
CA GLN A 277 -6.40 -7.75 -2.30
C GLN A 277 -5.26 -7.64 -1.28
N VAL A 278 -4.80 -6.43 -0.96
CA VAL A 278 -3.82 -6.21 0.13
C VAL A 278 -4.41 -6.67 1.47
N CYS A 279 -5.64 -6.31 1.81
CA CYS A 279 -6.33 -6.77 3.02
C CYS A 279 -6.45 -8.30 3.08
N SER A 280 -6.81 -8.94 1.97
CA SER A 280 -6.86 -10.39 1.87
C SER A 280 -5.50 -11.04 2.10
N LEU A 281 -4.43 -10.48 1.52
CA LEU A 281 -3.07 -10.98 1.70
C LEU A 281 -2.57 -10.78 3.14
N MET A 282 -2.97 -9.71 3.82
CA MET A 282 -2.63 -9.51 5.23
C MET A 282 -3.31 -10.54 6.12
N ARG A 283 -4.57 -10.89 5.83
CA ARG A 283 -5.28 -11.97 6.53
C ARG A 283 -4.58 -13.31 6.33
N GLU A 284 -4.32 -13.68 5.08
CA GLU A 284 -3.65 -14.94 4.71
C GLU A 284 -2.26 -15.05 5.38
N ALA A 285 -1.47 -13.97 5.34
CA ALA A 285 -0.16 -13.93 5.99
C ALA A 285 -0.23 -13.96 7.52
N ALA A 286 -1.20 -13.28 8.12
CA ALA A 286 -1.39 -13.27 9.58
C ALA A 286 -1.87 -14.63 10.08
N ALA A 287 -2.71 -15.35 9.34
CA ALA A 287 -3.12 -16.71 9.67
C ALA A 287 -1.96 -17.71 9.68
N ALA A 288 -0.90 -17.43 8.92
CA ALA A 288 0.33 -18.20 8.87
C ALA A 288 1.37 -17.82 9.96
N LEU A 289 1.10 -16.81 10.80
CA LEU A 289 2.02 -16.40 11.87
C LEU A 289 1.97 -17.36 13.06
N ALA A 290 3.16 -17.74 13.53
CA ALA A 290 3.34 -18.42 14.81
C ALA A 290 3.49 -17.40 15.96
N ALA A 291 3.23 -17.85 17.19
CA ALA A 291 3.42 -17.05 18.40
C ALA A 291 4.89 -16.57 18.56
N PRO A 292 5.12 -15.42 19.21
CA PRO A 292 6.47 -14.99 19.56
C PRO A 292 7.16 -16.06 20.44
N ARG A 293 8.46 -16.30 20.21
CA ARG A 293 9.27 -17.25 20.97
C ARG A 293 10.27 -16.51 21.85
N GLN A 294 10.57 -17.00 23.05
CA GLN A 294 11.60 -16.41 23.91
C GLN A 294 12.99 -16.59 23.28
N LYS A 295 13.90 -15.62 23.46
CA LYS A 295 15.33 -15.85 23.20
C LYS A 295 15.85 -16.84 24.25
N SER A 296 16.36 -17.98 23.82
CA SER A 296 17.07 -18.91 24.70
C SER A 296 18.34 -18.22 25.20
N GLY A 297 18.49 -18.09 26.52
CA GLY A 297 19.62 -17.39 27.17
C GLY A 297 20.91 -18.21 27.22
N LEU A 298 20.93 -19.41 26.62
CA LEU A 298 22.11 -20.25 26.53
C LEU A 298 22.69 -20.13 25.12
N ASP A 299 23.91 -19.63 25.02
CA ASP A 299 24.76 -19.76 23.83
C ASP A 299 24.99 -21.26 23.58
N GLU A 300 24.06 -21.91 22.85
CA GLU A 300 24.21 -23.29 22.42
C GLU A 300 25.36 -23.37 21.41
N ALA A 301 26.52 -23.77 21.94
CA ALA A 301 27.65 -24.23 21.15
C ALA A 301 27.19 -25.32 20.18
N ALA A 302 27.58 -25.14 18.92
CA ALA A 302 27.20 -25.94 17.76
C ALA A 302 27.22 -27.46 18.01
N ALA A 303 26.05 -28.07 18.16
CA ALA A 303 25.84 -29.51 18.03
C ALA A 303 25.58 -29.89 16.54
N PRO A 304 25.87 -31.13 16.10
CA PRO A 304 25.82 -31.51 14.69
C PRO A 304 24.39 -31.80 14.21
N MET A 305 24.01 -31.13 13.11
CA MET A 305 22.79 -31.19 12.28
C MET A 305 22.06 -32.54 12.16
N PRO A 306 20.69 -32.57 12.19
CA PRO A 306 19.82 -32.03 11.11
C PRO A 306 18.60 -31.18 11.57
N GLU A 307 18.27 -31.16 12.85
CA GLU A 307 17.04 -30.54 13.39
C GLU A 307 17.08 -29.00 13.32
N ASP A 308 18.28 -28.42 13.49
CA ASP A 308 18.55 -26.97 13.43
C ASP A 308 18.30 -26.35 12.03
N ALA A 309 18.40 -27.13 10.94
CA ALA A 309 18.16 -26.60 9.59
C ALA A 309 16.68 -26.28 9.34
N GLN A 310 15.77 -27.16 9.80
CA GLN A 310 14.33 -26.95 9.68
C GLN A 310 13.88 -25.78 10.55
N GLU A 311 14.39 -25.70 11.79
CA GLU A 311 14.09 -24.58 12.69
C GLU A 311 14.58 -23.23 12.16
N ARG A 312 15.78 -23.19 11.57
CA ARG A 312 16.33 -21.99 10.92
C ARG A 312 15.48 -21.56 9.73
N LEU A 313 15.05 -22.52 8.91
CA LEU A 313 14.19 -22.24 7.76
C LEU A 313 12.80 -21.76 8.21
N GLN A 314 12.19 -22.40 9.21
CA GLN A 314 10.92 -21.93 9.78
C GLN A 314 11.05 -20.54 10.42
N ALA A 315 12.14 -20.27 11.14
CA ALA A 315 12.44 -18.95 11.70
C ALA A 315 12.57 -17.89 10.59
N ASN A 316 13.20 -18.25 9.47
CA ASN A 316 13.30 -17.39 8.29
C ASN A 316 11.92 -17.08 7.69
N LEU A 317 11.08 -18.10 7.46
CA LEU A 317 9.73 -17.93 6.92
C LEU A 317 8.87 -17.02 7.81
N GLN A 318 8.88 -17.24 9.12
CA GLN A 318 8.17 -16.39 10.07
C GLN A 318 8.70 -14.94 10.07
N GLY A 319 10.00 -14.76 9.90
CA GLY A 319 10.61 -13.43 9.73
C GLY A 319 10.15 -12.71 8.46
N ARG A 320 9.94 -13.44 7.37
CA ARG A 320 9.41 -12.93 6.11
C ARG A 320 7.94 -12.57 6.21
N LEU A 321 7.11 -13.45 6.78
CA LEU A 321 5.68 -13.18 7.03
C LEU A 321 5.46 -11.89 7.83
N ARG A 322 6.15 -11.72 8.97
CA ARG A 322 6.05 -10.48 9.77
C ARG A 322 6.44 -9.23 8.98
N LYS A 323 7.50 -9.33 8.15
CA LYS A 323 7.94 -8.21 7.30
C LYS A 323 6.89 -7.89 6.23
N LEU A 324 6.31 -8.91 5.60
CA LEU A 324 5.24 -8.78 4.62
C LEU A 324 4.03 -8.08 5.24
N ILE A 325 3.61 -8.51 6.43
CA ILE A 325 2.48 -7.91 7.15
C ILE A 325 2.77 -6.45 7.50
N CYS A 326 3.94 -6.16 8.08
CA CYS A 326 4.36 -4.78 8.37
C CYS A 326 4.40 -3.89 7.10
N GLN A 327 4.74 -4.47 5.95
CA GLN A 327 4.76 -3.75 4.68
C GLN A 327 3.34 -3.45 4.20
N GLY A 328 2.44 -4.44 4.18
CA GLY A 328 1.07 -4.23 3.71
C GLY A 328 0.28 -3.29 4.62
N LEU A 329 0.35 -3.47 5.95
CA LEU A 329 -0.33 -2.59 6.92
C LEU A 329 0.12 -1.13 6.81
N ALA A 330 1.38 -0.86 6.43
CA ALA A 330 1.89 0.51 6.24
C ALA A 330 1.24 1.28 5.08
N TYR A 331 0.57 0.61 4.14
CA TYR A 331 -0.13 1.25 3.02
C TYR A 331 -1.65 1.33 3.19
N LEU A 332 -2.17 0.78 4.28
CA LEU A 332 -3.60 0.72 4.59
C LEU A 332 -3.98 1.81 5.59
N ASP A 333 -5.18 2.37 5.40
CA ASP A 333 -5.79 3.34 6.31
C ASP A 333 -6.54 2.56 7.40
N LEU A 334 -5.84 2.11 8.45
CA LEU A 334 -6.43 1.29 9.50
C LEU A 334 -7.62 1.95 10.25
N PRO A 335 -7.68 3.29 10.39
CA PRO A 335 -8.87 3.99 10.88
C PRO A 335 -10.10 3.93 9.97
N ASP A 336 -9.95 3.62 8.68
CA ASP A 336 -11.10 3.48 7.78
C ASP A 336 -11.95 2.27 8.19
N ALA A 337 -13.25 2.48 8.39
CA ALA A 337 -14.16 1.45 8.90
C ALA A 337 -14.24 0.21 7.99
N GLY A 338 -14.14 0.39 6.67
CA GLY A 338 -14.14 -0.71 5.72
C GLY A 338 -12.88 -1.56 5.81
N THR A 339 -11.73 -0.89 5.84
CA THR A 339 -10.41 -1.51 6.00
C THR A 339 -10.29 -2.21 7.36
N ALA A 340 -10.71 -1.54 8.43
CA ALA A 340 -10.73 -2.09 9.79
C ALA A 340 -11.60 -3.35 9.87
N SER A 341 -12.83 -3.30 9.35
CA SER A 341 -13.74 -4.46 9.34
C SER A 341 -13.16 -5.65 8.55
N GLN A 342 -12.49 -5.38 7.43
CA GLN A 342 -11.82 -6.42 6.65
C GLN A 342 -10.62 -7.04 7.36
N LEU A 343 -9.87 -6.27 8.14
CA LEU A 343 -8.65 -6.74 8.81
C LEU A 343 -8.86 -7.20 10.25
N GLU A 344 -10.05 -6.99 10.79
CA GLU A 344 -10.36 -7.22 12.20
C GLU A 344 -9.89 -8.61 12.68
N PRO A 345 -10.21 -9.74 12.01
CA PRO A 345 -9.79 -11.05 12.51
C PRO A 345 -8.26 -11.21 12.59
N ALA A 346 -7.55 -10.66 11.61
CA ALA A 346 -6.09 -10.72 11.55
C ALA A 346 -5.43 -9.81 12.61
N LEU A 347 -5.97 -8.60 12.81
CA LEU A 347 -5.47 -7.68 13.83
C LEU A 347 -5.72 -8.22 15.24
N SER A 348 -6.90 -8.79 15.49
CA SER A 348 -7.26 -9.43 16.76
C SER A 348 -6.39 -10.67 17.02
N PHE A 349 -6.16 -11.51 16.01
CA PHE A 349 -5.23 -12.64 16.10
C PHE A 349 -3.82 -12.20 16.51
N MET A 350 -3.25 -11.20 15.83
CA MET A 350 -1.90 -10.70 16.15
C MET A 350 -1.81 -10.06 17.54
N LYS A 351 -2.87 -9.34 17.97
CA LYS A 351 -2.97 -8.81 19.35
C LYS A 351 -2.92 -9.94 20.36
N LEU A 352 -3.74 -10.98 20.18
CA LEU A 352 -3.80 -12.12 21.10
C LEU A 352 -2.46 -12.86 21.18
N LEU A 353 -1.77 -13.06 20.05
CA LEU A 353 -0.42 -13.65 20.05
C LEU A 353 0.57 -12.84 20.90
N ILE A 354 0.53 -11.52 20.81
CA ILE A 354 1.41 -10.62 21.57
C ILE A 354 1.02 -10.59 23.05
N GLU A 355 -0.26 -10.45 23.38
CA GLU A 355 -0.73 -10.39 24.77
C GLU A 355 -0.46 -11.71 25.51
N ARG A 356 -0.67 -12.86 24.86
CA ARG A 356 -0.31 -14.16 25.45
C ARG A 356 1.18 -14.31 25.71
N PHE A 357 2.02 -13.78 24.82
CA PHE A 357 3.47 -13.78 25.05
C PHE A 357 3.84 -12.89 26.25
N LYS A 358 3.20 -11.72 26.39
CA LYS A 358 3.45 -10.79 27.50
C LYS A 358 3.17 -11.39 28.89
N VAL A 359 2.25 -12.34 28.99
CA VAL A 359 2.00 -13.08 30.24
C VAL A 359 3.24 -13.86 30.70
N ARG A 360 4.09 -14.30 29.77
CA ARG A 360 5.28 -15.13 30.04
C ARG A 360 6.59 -14.33 30.08
N GLY A 361 6.63 -13.12 29.55
CA GLY A 361 7.85 -12.29 29.51
C GLY A 361 7.66 -10.98 28.75
N GLN A 362 8.74 -10.20 28.62
CA GLN A 362 8.70 -8.92 27.90
C GLN A 362 8.86 -9.12 26.38
N LEU A 363 8.12 -8.38 25.55
CA LEU A 363 8.15 -8.56 24.09
C LEU A 363 9.54 -8.27 23.48
N GLU A 364 10.34 -7.46 24.17
CA GLU A 364 11.74 -7.12 23.90
C GLU A 364 12.67 -8.36 23.96
N GLU A 365 12.29 -9.34 24.77
CA GLU A 365 13.00 -10.62 24.94
C GLU A 365 12.59 -11.66 23.89
N ALA A 366 11.57 -11.38 23.08
CA ALA A 366 11.16 -12.27 22.00
C ALA A 366 12.24 -12.38 20.90
N ARG A 367 12.37 -13.56 20.29
CA ARG A 367 13.04 -13.74 19.00
C ARG A 367 12.35 -12.85 17.98
N ALA A 368 13.14 -12.07 17.25
CA ALA A 368 12.65 -11.02 16.35
C ALA A 368 11.80 -9.93 17.06
N ALA A 369 12.08 -9.60 18.32
CA ALA A 369 11.41 -8.55 19.10
C ALA A 369 11.10 -7.27 18.31
N LYS A 370 12.06 -6.77 17.51
CA LYS A 370 11.84 -5.57 16.67
C LYS A 370 10.69 -5.69 15.68
N GLN A 371 10.49 -6.88 15.09
CA GLN A 371 9.37 -7.09 14.17
C GLN A 371 8.05 -7.16 14.93
N TRP A 372 8.03 -7.81 16.10
CA TRP A 372 6.84 -7.89 16.95
C TRP A 372 6.44 -6.54 17.55
N LEU A 373 7.39 -5.77 18.06
CA LEU A 373 7.16 -4.39 18.52
C LEU A 373 6.64 -3.49 17.39
N ARG A 374 7.17 -3.65 16.17
CA ARG A 374 6.65 -2.93 15.00
C ARG A 374 5.22 -3.34 14.66
N LEU A 375 4.89 -4.63 14.72
CA LEU A 375 3.51 -5.10 14.53
C LEU A 375 2.59 -4.52 15.60
N GLN A 376 3.00 -4.57 16.87
CA GLN A 376 2.26 -3.99 18.00
C GLN A 376 1.92 -2.51 17.76
N GLY A 377 2.87 -1.74 17.23
CA GLY A 377 2.67 -0.32 16.92
C GLY A 377 1.56 -0.02 15.90
N PHE A 378 1.11 -0.99 15.09
CA PHE A 378 -0.02 -0.75 14.18
C PHE A 378 -1.38 -0.73 14.89
N PHE A 379 -1.46 -1.22 16.12
CA PHE A 379 -2.75 -1.42 16.78
C PHE A 379 -2.81 -1.00 18.25
N THR A 380 -1.76 -0.38 18.78
CA THR A 380 -1.81 0.41 20.01
C THR A 380 -2.07 1.88 19.67
N ALA A 381 -3.10 2.48 20.28
CA ALA A 381 -3.48 3.88 20.04
C ALA A 381 -2.37 4.90 20.38
N GLU A 382 -1.39 4.49 21.19
CA GLU A 382 -0.24 5.29 21.62
C GLU A 382 0.86 5.44 20.56
N ALA A 383 0.78 4.72 19.44
CA ALA A 383 1.79 4.79 18.37
C ALA A 383 1.78 6.11 17.59
N ASN A 384 0.78 6.97 17.79
CA ASN A 384 0.76 8.31 17.20
C ASN A 384 1.76 9.30 17.86
N LEU A 385 2.33 8.99 19.04
CA LEU A 385 3.45 9.76 19.61
C LEU A 385 4.84 9.15 19.33
N VAL A 386 4.90 7.88 18.92
CA VAL A 386 6.17 7.18 18.62
C VAL A 386 6.47 7.17 17.11
N SER A 387 5.93 8.12 16.36
CA SER A 387 6.43 8.45 15.01
C SER A 387 7.70 9.31 15.04
N SER A 388 8.17 9.70 16.24
CA SER A 388 9.35 10.55 16.45
C SER A 388 10.29 10.06 17.56
N LEU A 389 10.40 8.75 17.81
CA LEU A 389 11.65 8.24 18.37
C LEU A 389 12.67 8.17 17.22
N PRO A 390 13.90 8.70 17.42
CA PRO A 390 14.93 8.64 16.40
C PRO A 390 15.09 7.17 16.01
N GLU A 391 15.24 6.90 14.72
CA GLU A 391 15.72 5.62 14.23
C GLU A 391 17.07 5.34 14.92
N GLY A 392 17.00 4.72 16.10
CA GLY A 392 18.11 4.15 16.81
C GLY A 392 18.65 3.09 15.88
N SER A 393 19.67 3.51 15.14
CA SER A 393 20.42 2.75 14.17
C SER A 393 21.09 1.57 14.86
N VAL A 394 20.31 0.54 15.19
CA VAL A 394 20.88 -0.78 15.23
C VAL A 394 21.28 -1.06 13.81
N LYS A 395 22.58 -0.91 13.57
CA LYS A 395 23.35 -1.21 12.39
C LYS A 395 22.84 -2.50 11.71
N ARG A 396 21.75 -2.40 10.94
CA ARG A 396 21.81 -2.98 9.60
C ARG A 396 23.03 -2.30 9.02
N GLY A 397 23.98 -3.04 8.45
CA GLY A 397 25.06 -2.44 7.67
C GLY A 397 24.41 -1.56 6.62
N GLY A 398 24.12 -0.31 6.97
CA GLY A 398 23.63 0.70 6.08
C GLY A 398 24.72 0.73 5.05
N ARG A 399 24.36 0.47 3.79
CA ARG A 399 25.32 0.66 2.71
C ARG A 399 25.98 2.02 2.98
N PRO A 400 27.32 2.06 3.11
CA PRO A 400 28.01 3.28 3.49
C PRO A 400 27.41 4.42 2.69
N GLN A 401 26.97 5.49 3.36
CA GLN A 401 26.47 6.66 2.64
C GLN A 401 27.58 7.08 1.68
N THR A 402 27.35 6.90 0.38
CA THR A 402 28.34 7.20 -0.65
C THR A 402 28.50 8.70 -0.87
N THR A 403 27.75 9.52 -0.13
CA THR A 403 27.81 10.98 -0.19
C THR A 403 27.83 11.54 1.22
N LYS A 404 28.90 12.27 1.58
CA LYS A 404 29.03 12.98 2.86
C LYS A 404 29.32 14.45 2.59
N GLY A 405 28.46 15.36 3.06
CA GLY A 405 28.63 16.81 2.85
C GLY A 405 28.63 17.26 1.39
N GLY A 406 27.82 16.61 0.53
CA GLY A 406 27.79 16.90 -0.91
C GLY A 406 29.05 16.46 -1.67
N VAL A 407 29.93 15.68 -1.03
CA VAL A 407 31.10 15.06 -1.66
C VAL A 407 30.85 13.56 -1.79
N TYR A 408 31.06 13.04 -2.99
CA TYR A 408 30.97 11.63 -3.30
C TYR A 408 32.21 10.89 -2.79
N MET A 409 31.98 9.82 -2.03
CA MET A 409 33.00 8.93 -1.50
C MET A 409 32.58 7.47 -1.80
N PRO A 410 33.24 6.79 -2.76
CA PRO A 410 32.94 5.42 -3.10
C PRO A 410 33.12 4.48 -1.90
N ASN A 411 32.46 3.32 -1.94
CA ASN A 411 32.70 2.24 -0.98
C ASN A 411 34.19 1.80 -1.04
N PRO A 412 34.86 1.48 0.08
CA PRO A 412 36.22 0.90 0.09
C PRO A 412 36.49 -0.14 -1.00
N MET A 413 35.56 -1.08 -1.25
CA MET A 413 35.70 -2.07 -2.33
C MET A 413 35.89 -1.45 -3.73
N ILE A 414 35.26 -0.30 -3.98
CA ILE A 414 35.42 0.46 -5.24
C ILE A 414 36.73 1.26 -5.22
N GLN A 415 37.14 1.77 -4.05
CA GLN A 415 38.41 2.48 -3.87
C GLN A 415 39.61 1.55 -4.11
N ASP A 416 39.51 0.28 -3.70
CA ASP A 416 40.56 -0.74 -3.84
C ASP A 416 40.72 -1.26 -5.28
N ASN A 417 39.85 -0.85 -6.21
CA ASN A 417 39.97 -1.24 -7.62
C ASN A 417 41.18 -0.53 -8.26
N PRO A 418 42.12 -1.24 -8.90
CA PRO A 418 43.36 -0.65 -9.43
C PRO A 418 43.14 0.33 -10.60
N LEU A 419 41.95 0.31 -11.22
CA LEU A 419 41.56 1.24 -12.28
C LEU A 419 40.82 2.47 -11.72
N VAL A 420 40.61 2.53 -10.41
CA VAL A 420 39.97 3.67 -9.72
C VAL A 420 41.05 4.47 -9.00
N ARG A 421 41.07 5.78 -9.22
CA ARG A 421 41.99 6.69 -8.50
C ARG A 421 41.28 7.96 -8.07
N ASN A 422 41.75 8.54 -6.98
CA ASN A 422 41.34 9.86 -6.53
C ASN A 422 42.28 10.90 -7.15
N THR A 423 41.72 11.83 -7.91
CA THR A 423 42.48 12.88 -8.60
C THR A 423 42.80 14.07 -7.70
N GLY A 424 42.14 14.20 -6.55
CA GLY A 424 42.19 15.40 -5.70
C GLY A 424 41.42 16.60 -6.26
N THR A 425 41.18 16.65 -7.57
CA THR A 425 40.39 17.69 -8.24
C THR A 425 38.92 17.31 -8.28
N TYR A 426 38.03 18.19 -7.81
CA TYR A 426 36.59 17.93 -7.83
C TYR A 426 35.97 18.25 -9.18
N VAL A 427 35.13 17.33 -9.63
CA VAL A 427 34.23 17.48 -10.76
C VAL A 427 32.82 17.69 -10.20
N ILE A 428 32.14 18.76 -10.63
CA ILE A 428 30.78 19.10 -10.17
C ILE A 428 29.76 18.37 -11.05
N LEU A 429 28.90 17.60 -10.40
CA LEU A 429 27.83 16.83 -11.03
C LEU A 429 26.49 17.38 -10.56
N THR A 430 25.53 17.52 -11.46
CA THR A 430 24.19 18.03 -11.16
C THR A 430 23.15 16.94 -11.32
N CYS A 431 22.20 16.90 -10.39
CA CYS A 431 21.07 15.99 -10.51
C CYS A 431 20.12 16.47 -11.62
N ILE A 432 19.80 15.61 -12.60
CA ILE A 432 18.95 15.99 -13.75
C ILE A 432 17.53 16.45 -13.37
N LYS A 433 17.05 16.11 -12.18
CA LYS A 433 15.67 16.37 -11.77
C LYS A 433 15.52 17.57 -10.85
N CYS A 434 16.46 17.78 -9.93
CA CYS A 434 16.35 18.83 -8.92
C CYS A 434 17.55 19.77 -8.88
N GLY A 435 18.54 19.60 -9.77
CA GLY A 435 19.71 20.47 -9.86
C GLY A 435 20.73 20.32 -8.73
N LEU A 436 20.49 19.46 -7.72
CA LEU A 436 21.40 19.31 -6.58
C LEU A 436 22.81 18.95 -7.06
N GLU A 437 23.79 19.68 -6.53
CA GLU A 437 25.20 19.50 -6.84
C GLU A 437 25.84 18.40 -5.99
N LEU A 438 26.68 17.60 -6.63
CA LEU A 438 27.50 16.56 -6.03
C LEU A 438 28.93 16.71 -6.56
N ARG A 439 29.90 16.78 -5.65
CA ARG A 439 31.32 16.88 -6.01
C ARG A 439 31.96 15.50 -5.99
N SER A 440 32.62 15.11 -7.07
CA SER A 440 33.35 13.83 -7.15
C SER A 440 34.80 14.08 -7.57
N SER A 441 35.77 13.60 -6.80
CA SER A 441 37.19 13.59 -7.18
C SER A 441 37.69 12.23 -7.65
N TRP A 442 36.79 11.24 -7.71
CA TRP A 442 37.09 9.86 -8.05
C TRP A 442 36.88 9.61 -9.53
N VAL A 443 37.88 9.02 -10.18
CA VAL A 443 37.84 8.67 -11.59
C VAL A 443 38.15 7.20 -11.79
N PHE A 444 37.55 6.61 -12.82
CA PHE A 444 37.86 5.30 -13.34
C PHE A 444 38.61 5.47 -14.66
N GLU A 445 39.81 4.90 -14.75
CA GLU A 445 40.66 4.98 -15.93
C GLU A 445 40.86 3.60 -16.54
N HIS A 446 40.52 3.47 -17.82
CA HIS A 446 40.74 2.22 -18.56
C HIS A 446 41.12 2.52 -20.00
N ARG A 447 42.26 1.99 -20.46
CA ARG A 447 42.79 2.17 -21.83
C ARG A 447 42.90 3.65 -22.24
N GLY A 448 43.45 4.49 -21.35
CA GLY A 448 43.63 5.92 -21.58
C GLY A 448 42.34 6.75 -21.57
N LYS A 449 41.17 6.14 -21.30
CA LYS A 449 39.91 6.86 -21.14
C LYS A 449 39.63 7.06 -19.65
N VAL A 450 39.41 8.30 -19.27
CA VAL A 450 39.09 8.71 -17.89
C VAL A 450 37.60 9.04 -17.78
N ALA A 451 36.94 8.45 -16.80
CA ALA A 451 35.53 8.68 -16.50
C ALA A 451 35.33 9.04 -15.03
N THR A 452 34.57 10.10 -14.73
CA THR A 452 34.22 10.46 -13.36
C THR A 452 33.25 9.45 -12.76
N LEU A 453 33.54 8.96 -11.55
CA LEU A 453 32.67 8.05 -10.83
C LEU A 453 31.49 8.79 -10.20
N VAL A 454 30.31 8.20 -10.32
CA VAL A 454 29.05 8.67 -9.71
C VAL A 454 28.35 7.56 -8.93
N PRO A 455 27.53 7.90 -7.93
CA PRO A 455 26.69 6.92 -7.24
C PRO A 455 25.76 6.18 -8.21
N GLY A 456 25.78 4.86 -8.18
CA GLY A 456 24.95 3.99 -9.01
C GLY A 456 23.46 4.14 -8.73
N SER A 457 23.10 4.52 -7.50
CA SER A 457 21.72 4.80 -7.08
C SER A 457 21.22 6.18 -7.51
N GLY A 458 22.08 7.04 -8.06
CA GLY A 458 21.75 8.44 -8.34
C GLY A 458 21.48 9.26 -7.07
N HIS A 459 20.74 10.36 -7.21
CA HIS A 459 20.34 11.22 -6.11
C HIS A 459 19.22 10.55 -5.29
N TYR A 460 19.49 10.27 -4.02
CA TYR A 460 18.58 9.53 -3.13
C TYR A 460 17.16 10.11 -3.05
N ALA A 461 17.01 11.43 -2.87
CA ALA A 461 15.70 12.04 -2.64
C ALA A 461 14.78 11.95 -3.87
N CYS A 462 15.33 12.11 -5.07
CA CYS A 462 14.54 12.19 -6.30
C CYS A 462 14.67 10.97 -7.22
N ARG A 463 15.58 10.04 -6.90
CA ARG A 463 15.95 8.83 -7.66
C ARG A 463 16.43 9.09 -9.09
N ALA A 464 16.92 10.30 -9.36
CA ALA A 464 17.40 10.69 -10.68
C ALA A 464 18.92 10.59 -10.78
N LYS A 465 19.44 10.45 -12.00
CA LYS A 465 20.89 10.33 -12.24
C LYS A 465 21.59 11.68 -12.07
N TYR A 466 22.87 11.61 -11.72
CA TYR A 466 23.76 12.76 -11.82
C TYR A 466 24.35 12.85 -13.23
N VAL A 467 24.47 14.05 -13.75
CA VAL A 467 25.11 14.38 -15.02
C VAL A 467 26.20 15.42 -14.78
N HIS A 468 27.15 15.51 -15.70
CA HIS A 468 28.16 16.55 -15.66
C HIS A 468 27.63 17.80 -16.37
N ALA A 469 28.03 18.99 -15.93
CA ALA A 469 27.66 20.24 -16.59
C ALA A 469 28.26 20.33 -18.00
N ASP A 470 29.52 19.89 -18.15
CA ASP A 470 30.19 19.75 -19.44
C ASP A 470 29.94 18.34 -20.03
N ALA A 471 29.16 18.27 -21.10
CA ALA A 471 28.78 17.01 -21.75
C ALA A 471 29.98 16.21 -22.30
N LYS A 472 31.18 16.79 -22.35
CA LYS A 472 32.40 16.12 -22.81
C LYS A 472 33.00 15.16 -21.77
N ILE A 473 32.68 15.33 -20.48
CA ILE A 473 33.24 14.46 -19.43
C ILE A 473 32.44 13.16 -19.37
N SER A 474 33.13 12.03 -19.57
CA SER A 474 32.50 10.72 -19.47
C SER A 474 32.22 10.35 -18.01
N ILE A 475 31.05 9.77 -17.74
CA ILE A 475 30.62 9.36 -16.40
C ILE A 475 30.53 7.84 -16.32
N LYS A 476 30.92 7.25 -15.19
CA LYS A 476 30.79 5.82 -14.90
C LYS A 476 30.10 5.60 -13.55
N LEU A 477 29.16 4.66 -13.49
CA LEU A 477 28.50 4.28 -12.22
C LEU A 477 29.43 3.45 -11.36
N ASP A 478 29.39 3.64 -10.04
CA ASP A 478 30.15 2.90 -9.03
C ASP A 478 29.65 1.47 -8.74
N ASN A 479 29.11 0.82 -9.77
CA ASN A 479 28.68 -0.57 -9.67
C ASN A 479 29.90 -1.49 -9.89
N PRO A 480 30.24 -2.40 -8.94
CA PRO A 480 31.36 -3.32 -9.09
C PRO A 480 31.38 -4.04 -10.45
N SER A 481 30.22 -4.50 -10.92
CA SER A 481 30.10 -5.21 -12.20
C SER A 481 30.48 -4.38 -13.44
N HIS A 482 30.47 -3.04 -13.33
CA HIS A 482 30.87 -2.13 -14.39
C HIS A 482 32.35 -1.73 -14.33
N LEU A 483 32.97 -1.84 -13.15
CA LEU A 483 34.38 -1.52 -12.90
C LEU A 483 35.28 -2.76 -12.90
N ASP A 484 34.69 -3.95 -12.84
CA ASP A 484 35.41 -5.21 -12.82
C ASP A 484 35.90 -5.59 -14.23
N ILE A 485 37.12 -5.17 -14.54
CA ILE A 485 37.80 -5.39 -15.82
C ILE A 485 38.98 -6.33 -15.59
N CYS A 486 39.04 -7.41 -16.37
CA CYS A 486 40.15 -8.36 -16.30
C CYS A 486 41.41 -7.83 -17.00
N PRO A 487 42.58 -8.48 -16.83
CA PRO A 487 43.83 -8.12 -17.52
C PRO A 487 43.72 -8.11 -19.06
N HIS A 488 42.77 -8.84 -19.64
CA HIS A 488 42.49 -8.80 -21.08
C HIS A 488 41.73 -7.54 -21.53
N GLY A 489 41.41 -6.64 -20.58
CA GLY A 489 40.74 -5.37 -20.80
C GLY A 489 39.25 -5.48 -21.14
N SER A 490 38.62 -6.61 -20.82
CA SER A 490 37.18 -6.84 -20.93
C SER A 490 36.55 -6.96 -19.54
N GLN A 491 35.25 -6.74 -19.39
CA GLN A 491 34.57 -7.05 -18.12
C GLN A 491 34.79 -8.53 -17.78
N THR A 492 35.19 -8.84 -16.56
CA THR A 492 35.50 -10.21 -16.09
C THR A 492 34.40 -11.21 -16.46
N GLN A 493 33.16 -10.87 -16.13
CA GLN A 493 31.96 -11.65 -16.43
C GLN A 493 31.72 -11.86 -17.93
N LEU A 494 32.22 -10.97 -18.79
CA LEU A 494 32.09 -11.02 -20.25
C LEU A 494 33.36 -11.52 -20.96
N CYS A 495 34.44 -11.80 -20.24
CA CYS A 495 35.72 -12.13 -20.86
C CYS A 495 35.77 -13.62 -21.22
N VAL A 496 35.84 -13.93 -22.53
CA VAL A 496 35.97 -15.31 -23.04
C VAL A 496 37.27 -15.96 -22.55
N LYS A 497 38.38 -15.22 -22.51
CA LYS A 497 39.68 -15.74 -22.06
C LYS A 497 39.69 -16.09 -20.57
N CYS A 498 38.94 -15.38 -19.75
CA CYS A 498 38.79 -15.67 -18.32
C CYS A 498 37.69 -16.70 -18.03
N GLY A 499 36.92 -17.13 -19.03
CA GLY A 499 35.74 -17.97 -18.79
C GLY A 499 34.68 -17.28 -17.93
N GLY A 500 34.45 -15.97 -18.14
CA GLY A 500 33.53 -15.17 -17.33
C GLY A 500 32.13 -15.79 -17.19
N SER A 501 31.42 -15.45 -16.11
CA SER A 501 30.11 -16.04 -15.77
C SER A 501 29.02 -15.90 -16.84
N GLN A 502 29.17 -14.97 -17.80
CA GLN A 502 28.28 -14.81 -18.95
C GLN A 502 28.79 -15.52 -20.21
N ILE A 503 29.80 -16.39 -20.09
CA ILE A 503 30.33 -17.23 -21.15
C ILE A 503 29.84 -18.67 -20.92
N CYS A 504 29.20 -19.28 -21.91
CA CYS A 504 28.76 -20.67 -21.81
C CYS A 504 29.92 -21.65 -22.08
N ALA A 505 29.68 -22.94 -21.83
CA ALA A 505 30.61 -24.01 -22.18
C ALA A 505 31.07 -23.99 -23.65
N HIS A 506 30.25 -23.43 -24.55
CA HIS A 506 30.59 -23.24 -25.97
C HIS A 506 31.51 -22.03 -26.25
N LYS A 507 32.08 -21.39 -25.22
CA LYS A 507 32.98 -20.22 -25.31
C LYS A 507 32.34 -19.01 -26.02
N LYS A 508 31.02 -18.89 -25.97
CA LYS A 508 30.24 -17.75 -26.50
C LYS A 508 29.47 -17.07 -25.36
N HIS A 509 29.10 -15.81 -25.53
CA HIS A 509 28.20 -15.16 -24.57
C HIS A 509 26.89 -15.93 -24.46
N ILE A 510 26.42 -16.25 -23.24
CA ILE A 510 25.23 -17.11 -23.08
C ILE A 510 24.00 -16.48 -23.76
N SER A 511 23.89 -15.15 -23.76
CA SER A 511 22.82 -14.41 -24.44
C SER A 511 22.90 -14.43 -25.97
N ARG A 512 24.06 -14.73 -26.55
CA ARG A 512 24.31 -14.76 -28.01
C ARG A 512 24.63 -16.16 -28.53
N CYS A 513 24.70 -17.17 -27.66
CA CYS A 513 24.98 -18.54 -28.05
C CYS A 513 23.69 -19.18 -28.61
N PRO A 514 23.67 -19.62 -29.88
CA PRO A 514 22.48 -20.22 -30.48
C PRO A 514 21.99 -21.46 -29.73
N CYS A 515 22.90 -22.32 -29.27
CA CYS A 515 22.58 -23.53 -28.51
C CYS A 515 21.89 -23.17 -27.19
N CYS A 516 22.50 -22.30 -26.37
CA CYS A 516 21.93 -21.90 -25.08
C CYS A 516 20.63 -21.09 -25.24
N PHE A 517 20.50 -20.32 -26.31
CA PHE A 517 19.27 -19.57 -26.60
C PHE A 517 18.12 -20.52 -26.94
N ALA A 518 18.36 -21.56 -27.74
CA ALA A 518 17.38 -22.59 -28.06
C ALA A 518 16.92 -23.34 -26.80
N GLU A 519 17.85 -23.75 -25.94
CA GLU A 519 17.54 -24.40 -24.66
C GLU A 519 16.71 -23.52 -23.73
N ARG A 520 17.09 -22.25 -23.55
CA ARG A 520 16.31 -21.29 -22.73
C ARG A 520 14.91 -21.07 -23.29
N ARG A 521 14.76 -21.01 -24.62
CA ARG A 521 13.46 -20.85 -25.27
C ARG A 521 12.57 -22.08 -25.03
N LYS A 522 13.14 -23.28 -25.12
CA LYS A 522 12.45 -24.55 -24.79
C LYS A 522 12.04 -24.60 -23.31
N ALA A 523 12.95 -24.28 -22.39
CA ALA A 523 12.63 -24.23 -20.95
C ALA A 523 11.51 -23.22 -20.62
N ARG A 524 11.48 -22.06 -21.30
CA ARG A 524 10.40 -21.07 -21.18
C ARG A 524 9.07 -21.56 -21.75
N SER A 525 9.08 -22.32 -22.86
CA SER A 525 7.84 -22.92 -23.39
C SER A 525 7.32 -24.02 -22.48
N ASP A 526 8.20 -24.83 -21.91
CA ASP A 526 7.84 -25.94 -21.04
C ASP A 526 7.25 -25.42 -19.71
N THR A 527 7.89 -24.43 -19.09
CA THR A 527 7.32 -23.75 -17.90
C THR A 527 5.99 -23.05 -18.17
N LYS A 528 5.80 -22.45 -19.36
CA LYS A 528 4.51 -21.87 -19.75
C LYS A 528 3.44 -22.95 -19.98
N ARG A 529 3.82 -24.11 -20.51
CA ARG A 529 2.92 -25.26 -20.70
C ARG A 529 2.52 -25.87 -19.36
N GLU A 530 3.46 -26.01 -18.43
CA GLU A 530 3.19 -26.54 -17.10
C GLU A 530 2.23 -25.63 -16.31
N ARG A 531 2.43 -24.30 -16.37
CA ARG A 531 1.49 -23.33 -15.78
C ARG A 531 0.09 -23.34 -16.41
N ARG A 532 -0.09 -23.95 -17.58
CA ARG A 532 -1.39 -24.06 -18.28
C ARG A 532 -2.04 -25.42 -18.11
N ARG A 533 -1.36 -26.40 -17.51
CA ARG A 533 -2.01 -27.64 -17.13
C ARG A 533 -3.05 -27.32 -16.05
N PRO A 534 -4.33 -27.66 -16.26
CA PRO A 534 -5.30 -27.56 -15.18
C PRO A 534 -4.80 -28.42 -14.02
N ALA A 535 -4.81 -27.85 -12.81
CA ALA A 535 -4.54 -28.60 -11.59
C ALA A 535 -5.53 -29.77 -11.56
N ARG A 536 -5.00 -30.99 -11.54
CA ARG A 536 -5.79 -32.21 -11.52
C ARG A 536 -6.43 -32.42 -10.16
#